data_AF-A0A7W1CC39-F1
#
_entry.id   AF-A0A7W1CC39-F1
#
_cell.length_a   1.000
_cell.length_b   1.000
_cell.length_c   1.000
_cell.angle_alpha   90.00
_cell.angle_beta   90.00
_cell.angle_gamma   90.00
#
_symmetry.space_group_name_H-M   'P 1'
#
loop_
_entity.id
_entity.type
_entity.pdbx_description
1 polymer ?
#
loop_
_entity_poly.entity_id
_entity_poly.type
_entity_poly.pdbx_seq_one_letter_code
_entity_poly.pdbx_strand_id
1 'polypeptide(L)'
;MENEDVVRRGRNHPSVLLWTIGNEILLRDDKNLEKWRQISEVVKQTRRLDPFRPVVADSTYKRETDFYNETLKPNNIDDGDVDDIHRYRGWYSDSPFVVDTITDIKILTPNRPLIGQEISTGYPDLDTGLPVLRYTRDLLTPQAWVGKDSYPGSDPAIFLEHHRAMTKRYAEQLRFQRGERTAGFMMFSAECWFAHSYDAQTVKPYPVYEAMRDAWSPVGLALETGRRRFFAGEEIETAVFITNDDEQFRDFRGLTLRVAFVDEKTKKEIAATDVGKIENLPYYAGVRLPVRLRVPPTKEARQPLNLVFRLSEGKTEISRTLDKIEIFAKLAKTAVPLAGSRAVTFSLGDDLRQFASEAKIFQTVSEEMPANSEASRTVLLTGGEDAAKILLSGGRRRELVEQGATVILFSPGKSAVDLFPNDVLSVRNVTGEYADYAPSANTKLTDGLKAMDIKWWGRKNDWRVFVAGSAHRLKPDGAARELIRFIPSHGYIAAERVPEQYMTVLFEIPLGKGRVWVCDFDLEESIAVDPAARIFAENLLNAAADPNSTKNLIKMPTHEEMLAGKKGRGEVTVRKN
;
A
#
# COMPACT_ATOMS: atom_id res chain seq x y z
N MET A 1 7.54 33.65 22.71
CA MET A 1 9.02 33.74 22.78
C MET A 1 9.46 34.29 21.45
N GLU A 2 10.18 35.39 21.43
CA GLU A 2 10.57 36.05 20.17
C GLU A 2 11.76 35.33 19.49
N ASN A 3 11.89 35.50 18.17
CA ASN A 3 13.09 35.25 17.33
C ASN A 3 14.38 35.00 18.12
N GLU A 4 14.82 36.12 18.67
CA GLU A 4 16.12 36.31 19.26
C GLU A 4 16.36 35.46 20.50
N ASP A 5 15.35 35.30 21.36
CA ASP A 5 15.47 34.51 22.59
C ASP A 5 15.73 33.04 22.29
N VAL A 6 15.01 32.48 21.30
CA VAL A 6 15.16 31.07 20.90
C VAL A 6 16.57 30.82 20.36
N VAL A 7 17.03 31.67 19.43
CA VAL A 7 18.35 31.49 18.80
C VAL A 7 19.47 31.71 19.82
N ARG A 8 19.40 32.74 20.68
CA ARG A 8 20.43 32.99 21.70
C ARG A 8 20.57 31.83 22.68
N ARG A 9 19.46 31.18 23.04
CA ARG A 9 19.46 29.99 23.91
C ARG A 9 20.05 28.77 23.19
N GLY A 10 19.65 28.52 21.95
CA GLY A 10 20.00 27.30 21.21
C GLY A 10 21.36 27.31 20.50
N ARG A 11 21.87 28.48 20.05
CA ARG A 11 23.01 28.57 19.12
C ARG A 11 24.33 27.97 19.61
N ASN A 12 24.51 27.81 20.93
CA ASN A 12 25.71 27.19 21.49
C ASN A 12 25.54 25.70 21.79
N HIS A 13 24.36 25.11 21.56
CA HIS A 13 24.13 23.68 21.72
C HIS A 13 24.56 22.92 20.45
N PRO A 14 25.49 21.95 20.54
CA PRO A 14 25.96 21.19 19.38
C PRO A 14 24.88 20.27 18.78
N SER A 15 23.81 19.99 19.53
CA SER A 15 22.66 19.20 19.06
C SER A 15 21.72 19.98 18.15
N VAL A 16 21.82 21.31 18.10
CA VAL A 16 21.08 22.11 17.10
C VAL A 16 21.83 21.96 15.78
N LEU A 17 21.15 21.47 14.74
CA LEU A 17 21.77 21.22 13.42
C LEU A 17 21.33 22.24 12.37
N LEU A 18 20.09 22.72 12.46
CA LEU A 18 19.49 23.68 11.54
C LEU A 18 18.39 24.48 12.25
N TRP A 19 18.00 25.60 11.67
CA TRP A 19 16.86 26.42 12.13
C TRP A 19 15.74 26.37 11.10
N THR A 20 14.51 26.06 11.52
CA THR A 20 13.32 26.16 10.67
C THR A 20 12.43 27.27 11.20
N ILE A 21 12.12 28.26 10.37
CA ILE A 21 11.38 29.46 10.80
C ILE A 21 9.87 29.22 10.86
N GLY A 22 9.32 28.57 9.85
CA GLY A 22 7.88 28.27 9.73
C GLY A 22 7.62 26.80 9.44
N ASN A 23 6.38 26.36 9.62
CA ASN A 23 5.94 25.04 9.19
C ASN A 23 4.70 25.17 8.31
N GLU A 24 4.81 24.73 7.06
CA GLU A 24 3.73 24.73 6.08
C GLU A 24 2.95 26.05 6.00
N ILE A 25 3.66 27.19 5.97
CA ILE A 25 3.01 28.49 5.75
C ILE A 25 2.47 28.58 4.30
N LEU A 26 3.06 27.81 3.37
CA LEU A 26 2.55 27.56 2.01
C LEU A 26 2.37 28.82 1.14
N LEU A 27 3.25 29.80 1.31
CA LEU A 27 3.21 31.06 0.57
C LEU A 27 3.95 30.93 -0.76
N ARG A 28 3.26 30.48 -1.82
CA ARG A 28 3.87 30.21 -3.14
C ARG A 28 3.33 31.11 -4.26
N ASP A 29 3.00 32.35 -3.94
CA ASP A 29 2.58 33.34 -4.93
C ASP A 29 3.04 34.77 -4.57
N ASP A 30 2.95 35.66 -5.55
CA ASP A 30 3.38 37.07 -5.47
C ASP A 30 2.52 37.92 -4.52
N LYS A 31 1.26 37.54 -4.30
CA LYS A 31 0.33 38.21 -3.38
C LYS A 31 0.80 38.15 -1.93
N ASN A 32 1.71 37.22 -1.62
CA ASN A 32 2.25 37.02 -0.28
C ASN A 32 3.62 37.67 -0.05
N LEU A 33 4.07 38.58 -0.93
CA LEU A 33 5.39 39.22 -0.82
C LEU A 33 5.67 39.86 0.56
N GLU A 34 4.68 40.52 1.17
CA GLU A 34 4.86 41.13 2.49
C GLU A 34 5.11 40.09 3.59
N LYS A 35 4.42 38.94 3.53
CA LYS A 35 4.68 37.84 4.46
C LYS A 35 6.07 37.22 4.22
N TRP A 36 6.52 37.13 2.96
CA TRP A 36 7.88 36.74 2.64
C TRP A 36 8.93 37.71 3.17
N ARG A 37 8.64 39.02 3.21
CA ARG A 37 9.55 40.00 3.85
C ARG A 37 9.70 39.71 5.34
N GLN A 38 8.59 39.38 6.03
CA GLN A 38 8.63 39.02 7.44
C GLN A 38 9.44 37.73 7.67
N ILE A 39 9.21 36.67 6.89
CA ILE A 39 10.00 35.43 6.98
C ILE A 39 11.48 35.74 6.71
N SER A 40 11.79 36.51 5.66
CA SER A 40 13.16 36.89 5.33
C SER A 40 13.83 37.71 6.43
N GLU A 41 13.12 38.60 7.11
CA GLU A 41 13.64 39.34 8.25
C GLU A 41 14.07 38.39 9.38
N VAL A 42 13.23 37.40 9.68
CA VAL A 42 13.53 36.38 10.70
C VAL A 42 14.71 35.52 10.26
N VAL A 43 14.76 35.06 9.00
CA VAL A 43 15.92 34.33 8.45
C VAL A 43 17.22 35.14 8.62
N LYS A 44 17.20 36.42 8.22
CA LYS A 44 18.35 37.32 8.35
C LYS A 44 18.72 37.56 9.81
N GLN A 45 17.74 37.70 10.72
CA GLN A 45 18.00 37.81 12.15
C GLN A 45 18.67 36.55 12.70
N THR A 46 18.18 35.36 12.34
CA THR A 46 18.74 34.08 12.74
C THR A 46 20.18 33.94 12.27
N ARG A 47 20.49 34.25 11.00
CA ARG A 47 21.87 34.26 10.48
C ARG A 47 22.79 35.22 11.23
N ARG A 48 22.31 36.41 11.63
CA ARG A 48 23.11 37.35 12.44
C ARG A 48 23.41 36.80 13.83
N LEU A 49 22.48 36.06 14.42
CA LEU A 49 22.61 35.51 15.77
C LEU A 49 23.38 34.17 15.79
N ASP A 50 23.28 33.38 14.72
CA ASP A 50 23.95 32.10 14.51
C ASP A 50 24.38 31.97 13.03
N PRO A 51 25.61 32.39 12.68
CA PRO A 51 26.05 32.46 11.28
C PRO A 51 26.49 31.11 10.70
N PHE A 52 26.51 30.03 11.49
CA PHE A 52 27.13 28.77 11.08
C PHE A 52 26.13 27.66 10.71
N ARG A 53 24.87 27.79 11.10
CA ARG A 53 23.85 26.76 10.84
C ARG A 53 22.95 27.12 9.67
N PRO A 54 22.54 26.14 8.85
CA PRO A 54 21.55 26.36 7.80
C PRO A 54 20.21 26.83 8.36
N VAL A 55 19.53 27.66 7.58
CA VAL A 55 18.16 28.12 7.87
C VAL A 55 17.19 27.64 6.80
N VAL A 56 16.12 26.98 7.22
CA VAL A 56 14.95 26.63 6.41
C VAL A 56 13.91 27.72 6.63
N ALA A 57 13.53 28.43 5.57
CA ALA A 57 12.58 29.55 5.68
C ALA A 57 11.16 29.08 6.04
N ASP A 58 10.73 27.95 5.51
CA ASP A 58 9.43 27.32 5.82
C ASP A 58 9.56 25.81 5.59
N SER A 59 9.18 24.99 6.56
CA SER A 59 9.10 23.54 6.40
C SER A 59 8.12 23.24 5.27
N THR A 60 8.45 22.30 4.39
CA THR A 60 7.78 22.03 3.09
C THR A 60 8.07 23.03 1.98
N TYR A 61 8.92 24.05 2.18
CA TYR A 61 9.33 24.95 1.11
C TYR A 61 10.45 24.35 0.25
N LYS A 62 10.20 24.37 -1.06
CA LYS A 62 11.20 24.10 -2.09
C LYS A 62 11.23 25.30 -3.03
N ARG A 63 12.42 25.79 -3.36
CA ARG A 63 12.60 26.89 -4.30
C ARG A 63 12.00 26.54 -5.67
N GLU A 64 11.07 27.38 -6.12
CA GLU A 64 10.55 27.37 -7.49
C GLU A 64 11.31 28.42 -8.29
N THR A 65 11.89 28.00 -9.43
CA THR A 65 12.88 28.84 -10.15
C THR A 65 12.27 30.16 -10.62
N ASP A 66 11.06 30.12 -11.18
CA ASP A 66 10.39 31.30 -11.71
C ASP A 66 9.95 32.23 -10.58
N PHE A 67 9.25 31.70 -9.56
CA PHE A 67 8.85 32.47 -8.38
C PHE A 67 10.05 33.13 -7.67
N TYR A 68 11.15 32.39 -7.53
CA TYR A 68 12.37 32.94 -6.94
C TYR A 68 12.96 34.08 -7.78
N ASN A 69 13.13 33.87 -9.09
CA ASN A 69 13.78 34.85 -9.96
C ASN A 69 12.93 36.10 -10.23
N GLU A 70 11.61 35.94 -10.30
CA GLU A 70 10.67 37.00 -10.65
C GLU A 70 10.15 37.75 -9.43
N THR A 71 10.01 37.07 -8.29
CA THR A 71 9.41 37.66 -7.07
C THR A 71 10.41 37.81 -5.94
N LEU A 72 11.03 36.72 -5.48
CA LEU A 72 11.81 36.74 -4.23
C LEU A 72 13.14 37.50 -4.38
N LYS A 73 13.92 37.14 -5.40
CA LYS A 73 15.25 37.71 -5.66
C LYS A 73 15.21 39.22 -5.97
N PRO A 74 14.33 39.75 -6.83
CA PRO A 74 14.26 41.20 -7.10
C PRO A 74 13.86 42.01 -5.87
N ASN A 75 13.12 41.40 -4.93
CA ASN A 75 12.70 42.01 -3.68
C ASN A 75 13.67 41.74 -2.50
N ASN A 76 14.87 41.21 -2.78
CA ASN A 76 15.89 40.91 -1.77
C ASN A 76 15.38 40.01 -0.62
N ILE A 77 14.50 39.06 -0.95
CA ILE A 77 14.02 38.05 -0.02
C ILE A 77 15.07 36.94 0.12
N ASP A 78 15.40 36.60 1.37
CA ASP A 78 16.18 35.43 1.75
C ASP A 78 15.21 34.28 2.05
N ASP A 79 15.19 33.27 1.20
CA ASP A 79 14.36 32.07 1.26
C ASP A 79 15.10 30.86 1.88
N GLY A 80 16.19 31.13 2.60
CA GLY A 80 16.94 30.11 3.33
C GLY A 80 17.89 29.28 2.45
N ASP A 81 18.48 28.25 3.05
CA ASP A 81 19.62 27.51 2.48
C ASP A 81 19.24 26.17 1.86
N VAL A 82 18.12 25.57 2.30
CA VAL A 82 17.77 24.17 2.04
C VAL A 82 16.39 24.09 1.40
N ASP A 83 16.20 23.13 0.49
CA ASP A 83 14.86 22.72 0.06
C ASP A 83 14.32 21.65 1.02
N ASP A 84 13.09 21.82 1.47
CA ASP A 84 12.39 20.88 2.32
C ASP A 84 11.08 20.41 1.68
N ILE A 85 10.79 19.11 1.78
CA ILE A 85 9.57 18.51 1.25
C ILE A 85 8.85 17.69 2.32
N HIS A 86 7.51 17.80 2.31
CA HIS A 86 6.66 16.88 3.06
C HIS A 86 6.07 15.83 2.14
N ARG A 87 6.10 14.56 2.55
CA ARG A 87 5.57 13.43 1.76
C ARG A 87 4.88 12.40 2.63
N TYR A 88 3.60 12.18 2.37
CA TYR A 88 2.71 11.34 3.16
C TYR A 88 2.29 10.08 2.35
N ARG A 89 3.27 9.20 2.06
CA ARG A 89 3.10 7.97 1.24
C ARG A 89 2.35 6.89 2.02
N GLY A 90 1.30 6.30 1.47
CA GLY A 90 0.46 5.36 2.20
C GLY A 90 -0.43 6.00 3.28
N TRP A 91 -0.44 7.34 3.35
CA TRP A 91 -1.41 8.10 4.16
C TRP A 91 -2.30 8.97 3.30
N TYR A 92 -1.76 9.79 2.39
CA TYR A 92 -2.56 10.62 1.45
C TYR A 92 -2.33 10.28 -0.02
N SER A 93 -1.41 9.36 -0.28
CA SER A 93 -0.97 8.97 -1.62
C SER A 93 -0.59 7.49 -1.63
N ASP A 94 -0.27 6.98 -2.81
CA ASP A 94 0.24 5.62 -3.00
C ASP A 94 1.40 5.28 -2.04
N SER A 95 1.47 4.02 -1.63
CA SER A 95 2.46 3.54 -0.68
C SER A 95 3.79 3.17 -1.35
N PRO A 96 4.89 3.06 -0.56
CA PRO A 96 6.21 2.63 -1.04
C PRO A 96 6.23 1.24 -1.73
N PHE A 97 5.15 0.47 -1.61
CA PHE A 97 5.00 -0.83 -2.28
C PHE A 97 4.65 -0.73 -3.76
N VAL A 98 4.25 0.44 -4.24
CA VAL A 98 3.84 0.62 -5.65
C VAL A 98 4.45 1.85 -6.33
N VAL A 99 5.07 2.75 -5.56
CA VAL A 99 5.80 3.91 -6.08
C VAL A 99 7.19 4.01 -5.48
N ASP A 100 8.17 4.35 -6.31
CA ASP A 100 9.53 4.62 -5.87
C ASP A 100 9.66 6.03 -5.28
N THR A 101 10.55 6.19 -4.30
CA THR A 101 10.82 7.49 -3.66
C THR A 101 11.70 8.39 -4.52
N ILE A 102 12.21 7.88 -5.64
CA ILE A 102 13.00 8.65 -6.60
C ILE A 102 12.25 9.88 -7.12
N THR A 103 10.91 9.84 -7.18
CA THR A 103 10.10 11.01 -7.55
C THR A 103 10.11 12.08 -6.47
N ASP A 104 10.29 11.70 -5.22
CA ASP A 104 10.43 12.64 -4.09
C ASP A 104 11.85 13.23 -4.07
N ILE A 105 12.85 12.43 -4.44
CA ILE A 105 14.27 12.80 -4.41
C ILE A 105 14.70 13.64 -5.63
N LYS A 106 14.13 13.41 -6.81
CA LYS A 106 14.52 14.10 -8.08
C LYS A 106 14.09 15.57 -8.14
N ILE A 107 13.38 16.07 -7.14
CA ILE A 107 12.85 17.43 -7.12
C ILE A 107 13.91 18.43 -6.63
N LEU A 108 15.09 18.41 -7.27
CA LEU A 108 16.28 19.12 -6.81
C LEU A 108 16.39 20.50 -7.46
N THR A 109 16.50 21.54 -6.63
CA THR A 109 16.98 22.83 -7.10
C THR A 109 18.51 22.78 -7.26
N PRO A 110 19.08 23.33 -8.35
CA PRO A 110 20.52 23.51 -8.49
C PRO A 110 21.15 24.15 -7.25
N ASN A 111 22.24 23.55 -6.75
CA ASN A 111 23.04 24.04 -5.63
C ASN A 111 22.30 24.19 -4.28
N ARG A 112 21.18 23.48 -4.08
CA ARG A 112 20.50 23.39 -2.78
C ARG A 112 20.44 21.94 -2.30
N PRO A 113 20.78 21.66 -1.03
CA PRO A 113 20.49 20.35 -0.43
C PRO A 113 18.97 20.18 -0.28
N LEU A 114 18.53 18.92 -0.35
CA LEU A 114 17.16 18.49 -0.13
C LEU A 114 17.07 17.75 1.20
N ILE A 115 16.19 18.21 2.09
CA ILE A 115 15.75 17.48 3.27
C ILE A 115 14.26 17.14 3.15
N GLY A 116 13.76 16.31 4.05
CA GLY A 116 12.33 16.21 4.32
C GLY A 116 12.08 16.17 5.81
N GLN A 117 11.49 17.23 6.36
CA GLN A 117 11.23 17.33 7.80
C GLN A 117 9.99 16.54 8.23
N GLU A 118 9.06 16.29 7.31
CA GLU A 118 7.88 15.44 7.54
C GLU A 118 7.69 14.41 6.44
N ILE A 119 8.20 13.21 6.67
CA ILE A 119 8.00 12.06 5.81
C ILE A 119 7.21 10.99 6.57
N SER A 120 6.00 10.65 6.13
CA SER A 120 5.10 9.81 6.94
C SER A 120 4.36 8.77 6.13
N THR A 121 3.95 7.72 6.84
CA THR A 121 3.05 6.68 6.35
C THR A 121 1.75 6.61 7.14
N GLY A 122 1.36 7.73 7.77
CA GLY A 122 0.33 7.76 8.79
C GLY A 122 0.89 7.31 10.13
N TYR A 123 0.03 7.13 11.13
CA TYR A 123 0.44 6.72 12.46
C TYR A 123 -0.74 6.18 13.27
N PRO A 124 -0.48 5.29 14.24
CA PRO A 124 -1.50 4.86 15.18
C PRO A 124 -1.83 5.95 16.19
N ASP A 125 -3.05 5.85 16.71
CA ASP A 125 -3.46 6.47 17.95
C ASP A 125 -2.64 5.89 19.13
N LEU A 126 -2.21 6.79 20.02
CA LEU A 126 -1.27 6.48 21.09
C LEU A 126 -1.82 5.49 22.13
N ASP A 127 -3.13 5.45 22.32
CA ASP A 127 -3.75 4.62 23.35
C ASP A 127 -4.20 3.27 22.79
N THR A 128 -4.69 3.26 21.56
CA THR A 128 -5.37 2.08 21.00
C THR A 128 -4.51 1.28 20.02
N GLY A 129 -3.48 1.88 19.43
CA GLY A 129 -2.69 1.27 18.36
C GLY A 129 -3.45 1.15 17.03
N LEU A 130 -4.69 1.65 16.95
CA LEU A 130 -5.50 1.72 15.73
C LEU A 130 -5.26 3.05 14.99
N PRO A 131 -5.67 3.19 13.72
CA PRO A 131 -5.68 4.48 13.05
C PRO A 131 -6.47 5.54 13.83
N VAL A 132 -6.03 6.80 13.76
CA VAL A 132 -6.83 7.90 14.32
C VAL A 132 -8.16 7.98 13.56
N LEU A 133 -9.27 7.88 14.31
CA LEU A 133 -10.62 7.70 13.74
C LEU A 133 -11.03 8.78 12.73
N ARG A 134 -10.52 10.01 12.88
CA ARG A 134 -10.75 11.09 11.90
C ARG A 134 -10.30 10.69 10.49
N TYR A 135 -9.15 10.01 10.37
CA TYR A 135 -8.57 9.64 9.08
C TYR A 135 -9.29 8.49 8.39
N THR A 136 -9.89 7.57 9.14
CA THR A 136 -10.61 6.41 8.57
C THR A 136 -12.11 6.63 8.43
N ARG A 137 -12.70 7.51 9.26
CA ARG A 137 -14.15 7.80 9.24
C ARG A 137 -14.50 9.06 8.45
N ASP A 138 -13.85 10.18 8.74
CA ASP A 138 -14.26 11.48 8.21
C ASP A 138 -13.52 11.83 6.92
N LEU A 139 -12.26 11.39 6.81
CA LEU A 139 -11.42 11.65 5.65
C LEU A 139 -11.23 10.42 4.76
N LEU A 140 -11.52 9.21 5.23
CA LEU A 140 -11.38 7.95 4.47
C LEU A 140 -10.03 7.76 3.74
N THR A 141 -8.94 8.17 4.37
CA THR A 141 -7.60 8.08 3.79
C THR A 141 -7.08 6.64 3.73
N PRO A 142 -5.99 6.37 2.99
CA PRO A 142 -5.22 5.12 3.02
C PRO A 142 -4.97 4.41 4.36
N GLN A 143 -5.07 5.07 5.52
CA GLN A 143 -5.06 4.35 6.81
C GLN A 143 -6.24 3.35 6.94
N ALA A 144 -7.32 3.55 6.18
CA ALA A 144 -8.44 2.62 6.07
C ALA A 144 -8.09 1.38 5.22
N TRP A 145 -6.89 1.27 4.64
CA TRP A 145 -6.45 0.11 3.86
C TRP A 145 -6.13 -1.14 4.70
N VAL A 146 -6.76 -1.27 5.86
CA VAL A 146 -6.92 -2.55 6.59
C VAL A 146 -8.41 -2.89 6.77
N GLY A 147 -9.30 -2.21 6.03
CA GLY A 147 -10.74 -2.45 5.96
C GLY A 147 -11.44 -2.24 7.29
N LYS A 148 -12.37 -3.14 7.59
CA LYS A 148 -13.08 -3.16 8.88
C LYS A 148 -12.14 -3.17 10.11
N ASP A 149 -10.92 -3.68 9.95
CA ASP A 149 -9.95 -3.80 11.05
C ASP A 149 -9.30 -2.44 11.41
N SER A 150 -9.65 -1.37 10.68
CA SER A 150 -9.22 0.01 10.96
C SER A 150 -10.10 0.75 11.98
N TYR A 151 -11.20 0.14 12.44
CA TYR A 151 -12.19 0.77 13.31
C TYR A 151 -12.10 0.28 14.78
N PRO A 152 -12.55 1.10 15.75
CA PRO A 152 -12.54 0.74 17.18
C PRO A 152 -13.18 -0.62 17.48
N GLY A 153 -12.55 -1.37 18.38
CA GLY A 153 -12.96 -2.73 18.75
C GLY A 153 -12.31 -3.84 17.90
N SER A 154 -11.55 -3.48 16.88
CA SER A 154 -10.74 -4.42 16.08
C SER A 154 -9.39 -4.72 16.72
N ASP A 155 -8.72 -5.77 16.25
CA ASP A 155 -7.35 -6.11 16.68
C ASP A 155 -6.33 -5.10 16.10
N PRO A 156 -5.66 -4.27 16.94
CA PRO A 156 -4.69 -3.29 16.46
C PRO A 156 -3.48 -3.93 15.80
N ALA A 157 -3.19 -5.22 16.05
CA ALA A 157 -2.03 -5.89 15.46
C ALA A 157 -2.05 -5.86 13.92
N ILE A 158 -3.23 -5.83 13.30
CA ILE A 158 -3.39 -5.79 11.83
C ILE A 158 -2.92 -4.44 11.29
N PHE A 159 -3.40 -3.33 11.86
CA PHE A 159 -2.96 -2.00 11.46
C PHE A 159 -1.49 -1.75 11.82
N LEU A 160 -1.06 -2.18 13.00
CA LEU A 160 0.33 -2.01 13.42
C LEU A 160 1.31 -2.76 12.51
N GLU A 161 0.95 -3.93 11.99
CA GLU A 161 1.75 -4.63 10.97
C GLU A 161 1.76 -3.89 9.63
N HIS A 162 0.60 -3.39 9.18
CA HIS A 162 0.51 -2.56 7.98
C HIS A 162 1.41 -1.33 8.07
N HIS A 163 1.30 -0.58 9.17
CA HIS A 163 2.10 0.61 9.46
C HIS A 163 3.59 0.24 9.48
N ARG A 164 3.98 -0.76 10.27
CA ARG A 164 5.38 -1.26 10.34
C ARG A 164 5.96 -1.54 8.95
N ALA A 165 5.25 -2.29 8.12
CA ALA A 165 5.73 -2.69 6.80
C ALA A 165 5.89 -1.50 5.84
N MET A 166 4.93 -0.56 5.85
CA MET A 166 5.01 0.65 5.02
C MET A 166 6.13 1.58 5.47
N THR A 167 6.20 1.90 6.76
CA THR A 167 7.20 2.86 7.28
C THR A 167 8.61 2.33 7.04
N LYS A 168 8.85 1.04 7.29
CA LYS A 168 10.15 0.41 7.03
C LYS A 168 10.52 0.46 5.55
N ARG A 169 9.62 0.06 4.66
CA ARG A 169 9.90 0.10 3.21
C ARG A 169 10.16 1.52 2.72
N TYR A 170 9.40 2.49 3.22
CA TYR A 170 9.60 3.90 2.84
C TYR A 170 11.00 4.37 3.24
N ALA A 171 11.35 4.10 4.50
CA ALA A 171 12.65 4.42 5.05
C ALA A 171 13.77 3.81 4.20
N GLU A 172 13.75 2.49 4.01
CA GLU A 172 14.71 1.77 3.19
C GLU A 172 14.87 2.40 1.80
N GLN A 173 13.78 2.68 1.08
CA GLN A 173 13.81 3.31 -0.24
C GLN A 173 14.42 4.71 -0.23
N LEU A 174 14.03 5.59 0.71
CA LEU A 174 14.60 6.93 0.84
C LEU A 174 16.13 6.89 0.97
N ARG A 175 16.65 5.85 1.64
CA ARG A 175 18.07 5.69 1.89
C ARG A 175 18.82 5.10 0.69
N PHE A 176 18.35 4.00 0.09
CA PHE A 176 19.06 3.41 -1.05
C PHE A 176 18.84 4.16 -2.38
N GLN A 177 17.80 5.00 -2.48
CA GLN A 177 17.55 5.86 -3.65
C GLN A 177 18.10 7.29 -3.47
N ARG A 178 18.78 7.59 -2.35
CA ARG A 178 19.31 8.94 -2.06
C ARG A 178 20.15 9.48 -3.21
N GLY A 179 20.00 10.77 -3.50
CA GLY A 179 20.83 11.46 -4.47
C GLY A 179 21.99 12.21 -3.81
N GLU A 180 22.91 12.75 -4.62
CA GLU A 180 24.06 13.55 -4.14
C GLU A 180 23.68 14.77 -3.31
N ARG A 181 22.44 15.27 -3.47
CA ARG A 181 21.92 16.43 -2.74
C ARG A 181 20.96 16.07 -1.61
N THR A 182 20.69 14.79 -1.40
CA THR A 182 19.84 14.35 -0.30
C THR A 182 20.60 14.47 1.01
N ALA A 183 20.16 15.39 1.87
CA ALA A 183 20.81 15.72 3.13
C ALA A 183 20.13 15.08 4.36
N GLY A 184 18.97 14.45 4.19
CA GLY A 184 18.34 13.65 5.24
C GLY A 184 16.81 13.72 5.22
N PHE A 185 16.17 12.72 5.82
CA PHE A 185 14.72 12.63 5.95
C PHE A 185 14.35 12.31 7.40
N MET A 186 13.37 13.03 7.93
CA MET A 186 12.79 12.81 9.25
C MET A 186 11.44 12.14 9.10
N MET A 187 11.31 10.97 9.72
CA MET A 187 10.08 10.20 9.68
C MET A 187 9.09 10.73 10.72
N PHE A 188 7.92 11.19 10.25
CA PHE A 188 6.85 11.72 11.07
C PHE A 188 5.79 10.64 11.37
N SER A 189 5.25 10.50 12.60
CA SER A 189 5.67 11.10 13.87
C SER A 189 6.28 10.01 14.75
N ALA A 190 7.56 10.15 15.12
CA ALA A 190 8.27 9.15 15.94
C ALA A 190 7.65 8.94 17.33
N GLU A 191 6.97 9.95 17.88
CA GLU A 191 6.21 9.82 19.12
C GLU A 191 5.13 8.74 19.01
N CYS A 192 4.43 8.69 17.87
CA CYS A 192 3.38 7.72 17.60
C CYS A 192 3.90 6.30 17.32
N TRP A 193 5.20 6.07 17.48
CA TRP A 193 5.78 4.73 17.48
C TRP A 193 5.73 4.07 18.85
N PHE A 194 5.16 4.75 19.85
CA PHE A 194 5.00 4.25 21.20
C PHE A 194 3.55 4.37 21.66
N ALA A 195 3.05 3.34 22.33
CA ALA A 195 1.85 3.44 23.12
C ALA A 195 2.12 4.33 24.35
N HIS A 196 1.15 5.16 24.73
CA HIS A 196 1.20 6.00 25.93
C HIS A 196 2.48 6.87 26.04
N SER A 197 2.92 7.48 24.93
CA SER A 197 4.14 8.32 24.88
C SER A 197 4.19 9.44 25.93
N TYR A 198 3.02 9.85 26.43
CA TYR A 198 2.84 10.88 27.46
C TYR A 198 3.14 10.40 28.89
N ASP A 199 3.31 9.09 29.13
CA ASP A 199 3.58 8.52 30.45
C ASP A 199 4.81 7.62 30.44
N ALA A 200 5.89 8.08 31.08
CA ALA A 200 7.15 7.37 31.18
C ALA A 200 7.05 6.00 31.88
N GLN A 201 6.00 5.74 32.67
CA GLN A 201 5.81 4.45 33.35
C GLN A 201 5.14 3.39 32.46
N THR A 202 4.34 3.82 31.48
CA THR A 202 3.51 2.92 30.66
C THR A 202 3.87 2.95 29.18
N VAL A 203 4.82 3.81 28.79
CA VAL A 203 5.33 3.91 27.43
C VAL A 203 5.86 2.56 26.92
N LYS A 204 5.43 2.16 25.72
CA LYS A 204 5.84 0.89 25.10
C LYS A 204 5.98 1.04 23.58
N PRO A 205 7.05 0.55 22.96
CA PRO A 205 7.19 0.63 21.51
C PRO A 205 6.13 -0.22 20.79
N TYR A 206 5.57 0.36 19.73
CA TYR A 206 4.85 -0.37 18.69
C TYR A 206 5.84 -1.05 17.72
N PRO A 207 5.39 -2.04 16.91
CA PRO A 207 6.28 -2.81 16.03
C PRO A 207 7.10 -1.97 15.04
N VAL A 208 6.60 -0.79 14.65
CA VAL A 208 7.30 0.14 13.74
C VAL A 208 8.63 0.62 14.30
N TYR A 209 8.78 0.75 15.63
CA TYR A 209 10.03 1.20 16.26
C TYR A 209 11.22 0.29 15.90
N GLU A 210 11.04 -1.03 16.09
CA GLU A 210 12.06 -2.03 15.79
C GLU A 210 12.36 -2.07 14.28
N ALA A 211 11.32 -1.91 13.46
CA ALA A 211 11.45 -1.91 12.01
C ALA A 211 12.22 -0.69 11.48
N MET A 212 12.05 0.47 12.13
CA MET A 212 12.80 1.69 11.83
C MET A 212 14.24 1.61 12.33
N ARG A 213 14.50 0.96 13.47
CA ARG A 213 15.87 0.67 13.93
C ARG A 213 16.62 -0.18 12.90
N ASP A 214 15.98 -1.19 12.33
CA ASP A 214 16.59 -2.00 11.26
C ASP A 214 16.86 -1.15 10.01
N ALA A 215 15.87 -0.40 9.52
CA ALA A 215 16.02 0.42 8.31
C ALA A 215 17.18 1.43 8.44
N TRP A 216 17.28 2.09 9.59
CA TRP A 216 18.27 3.14 9.91
C TRP A 216 19.56 2.63 10.57
N SER A 217 19.81 1.33 10.53
CA SER A 217 21.10 0.79 11.01
C SER A 217 22.28 1.42 10.27
N PRO A 218 23.44 1.73 10.91
CA PRO A 218 24.54 2.45 10.26
C PRO A 218 24.99 1.86 8.92
N VAL A 219 24.98 0.53 8.79
CA VAL A 219 25.02 -0.14 7.49
C VAL A 219 23.62 -0.67 7.17
N GLY A 220 22.97 -0.14 6.14
CA GLY A 220 21.58 -0.46 5.81
C GLY A 220 21.46 -1.66 4.89
N LEU A 221 20.42 -2.46 5.10
CA LEU A 221 20.03 -3.58 4.24
C LEU A 221 18.55 -3.45 3.89
N ALA A 222 18.23 -3.48 2.60
CA ALA A 222 16.86 -3.39 2.10
C ALA A 222 16.61 -4.39 0.98
N LEU A 223 15.54 -5.17 1.09
CA LEU A 223 15.14 -6.10 0.03
C LEU A 223 14.42 -5.34 -1.10
N GLU A 224 14.77 -5.62 -2.34
CA GLU A 224 14.15 -4.98 -3.50
C GLU A 224 12.67 -5.35 -3.64
N THR A 225 12.37 -6.65 -3.60
CA THR A 225 10.99 -7.13 -3.79
C THR A 225 10.06 -6.69 -2.67
N GLY A 226 8.86 -6.25 -3.02
CA GLY A 226 7.77 -5.98 -2.08
C GLY A 226 6.98 -7.22 -1.66
N ARG A 227 7.25 -8.39 -2.26
CA ARG A 227 6.47 -9.63 -2.04
C ARG A 227 6.54 -10.06 -0.57
N ARG A 228 5.39 -10.43 -0.02
CA ARG A 228 5.25 -10.92 1.36
C ARG A 228 4.77 -12.36 1.45
N ARG A 229 4.36 -12.97 0.34
CA ARG A 229 3.85 -14.33 0.28
C ARG A 229 4.50 -15.10 -0.84
N PHE A 230 4.83 -16.35 -0.55
CA PHE A 230 5.64 -17.19 -1.41
C PHE A 230 5.10 -18.63 -1.45
N PHE A 231 5.23 -19.28 -2.60
CA PHE A 231 5.03 -20.72 -2.74
C PHE A 231 6.26 -21.48 -2.21
N ALA A 232 6.01 -22.55 -1.48
CA ALA A 232 7.05 -23.44 -0.98
C ALA A 232 7.92 -23.98 -2.13
N GLY A 233 9.24 -23.89 -1.97
CA GLY A 233 10.20 -24.38 -2.97
C GLY A 233 10.33 -23.51 -4.22
N GLU A 234 9.69 -22.33 -4.29
CA GLU A 234 9.96 -21.40 -5.39
C GLU A 234 11.37 -20.81 -5.32
N GLU A 235 11.88 -20.41 -6.49
CA GLU A 235 13.12 -19.64 -6.60
C GLU A 235 12.76 -18.20 -6.97
N ILE A 236 13.38 -17.25 -6.27
CA ILE A 236 13.14 -15.81 -6.43
C ILE A 236 14.43 -15.16 -6.86
N GLU A 237 14.42 -14.51 -8.02
CA GLU A 237 15.47 -13.58 -8.41
C GLU A 237 15.10 -12.17 -7.93
N THR A 238 15.97 -11.56 -7.14
CA THR A 238 15.77 -10.20 -6.60
C THR A 238 17.13 -9.57 -6.29
N ALA A 239 17.16 -8.48 -5.54
CA ALA A 239 18.37 -7.87 -5.04
C ALA A 239 18.22 -7.42 -3.59
N VAL A 240 19.35 -7.26 -2.92
CA VAL A 240 19.45 -6.54 -1.65
C VAL A 240 20.25 -5.27 -1.90
N PHE A 241 19.70 -4.13 -1.50
CA PHE A 241 20.42 -2.88 -1.44
C PHE A 241 21.19 -2.80 -0.12
N ILE A 242 22.48 -2.54 -0.22
CA ILE A 242 23.36 -2.33 0.93
C ILE A 242 23.87 -0.89 0.89
N THR A 243 23.75 -0.15 1.98
CA THR A 243 24.20 1.25 2.11
C THR A 243 25.13 1.41 3.30
N ASN A 244 26.17 2.23 3.18
CA ASN A 244 27.13 2.45 4.25
C ASN A 244 27.04 3.90 4.76
N ASP A 245 26.50 4.05 5.97
CA ASP A 245 26.45 5.28 6.74
C ASP A 245 27.08 5.06 8.13
N ASP A 246 28.17 4.30 8.15
CA ASP A 246 28.89 3.99 9.38
C ASP A 246 29.21 5.24 10.19
N GLU A 247 28.83 5.23 11.46
CA GLU A 247 28.97 6.39 12.36
C GLU A 247 30.44 6.73 12.65
N GLN A 248 31.37 5.84 12.32
CA GLN A 248 32.82 6.06 12.43
C GLN A 248 33.47 6.34 11.07
N PHE A 249 32.68 6.61 10.03
CA PHE A 249 33.15 6.97 8.69
C PHE A 249 34.01 5.89 8.02
N ARG A 250 33.78 4.61 8.34
CA ARG A 250 34.61 3.50 7.86
C ARG A 250 34.19 2.99 6.49
N ASP A 251 35.19 2.62 5.71
CA ASP A 251 35.03 1.72 4.57
C ASP A 251 34.98 0.28 5.05
N PHE A 252 34.19 -0.57 4.38
CA PHE A 252 34.14 -2.00 4.64
C PHE A 252 34.63 -2.81 3.45
N ARG A 253 35.22 -3.99 3.72
CA ARG A 253 35.78 -4.86 2.67
C ARG A 253 35.50 -6.33 2.91
N GLY A 254 35.43 -7.12 1.84
CA GLY A 254 35.28 -8.57 1.93
C GLY A 254 34.02 -9.01 2.68
N LEU A 255 32.91 -8.29 2.48
CA LEU A 255 31.66 -8.56 3.18
C LEU A 255 30.96 -9.77 2.61
N THR A 256 30.28 -10.52 3.48
CA THR A 256 29.42 -11.65 3.10
C THR A 256 27.98 -11.36 3.53
N LEU A 257 27.05 -11.54 2.60
CA LEU A 257 25.61 -11.45 2.85
C LEU A 257 25.04 -12.86 2.99
N ARG A 258 24.40 -13.13 4.14
CA ARG A 258 23.69 -14.38 4.42
C ARG A 258 22.21 -14.11 4.59
N VAL A 259 21.37 -14.99 4.03
CA VAL A 259 19.94 -15.02 4.27
C VAL A 259 19.58 -16.20 5.16
N ALA A 260 18.59 -16.02 6.04
CA ALA A 260 18.00 -17.07 6.85
C ALA A 260 16.47 -16.96 6.86
N PHE A 261 15.80 -18.10 6.73
CA PHE A 261 14.37 -18.27 6.96
C PHE A 261 14.18 -18.74 8.40
N VAL A 262 13.54 -17.92 9.23
CA VAL A 262 13.37 -18.18 10.66
C VAL A 262 11.88 -18.28 10.97
N ASP A 263 11.48 -19.35 11.65
CA ASP A 263 10.10 -19.53 12.08
C ASP A 263 9.64 -18.40 13.00
N GLU A 264 8.49 -17.76 12.70
CA GLU A 264 8.08 -16.57 13.44
C GLU A 264 7.79 -16.88 14.91
N LYS A 265 7.21 -18.05 15.20
CA LYS A 265 6.77 -18.41 16.55
C LYS A 265 7.90 -19.00 17.38
N THR A 266 8.59 -20.00 16.85
CA THR A 266 9.63 -20.76 17.57
C THR A 266 11.00 -20.08 17.52
N LYS A 267 11.18 -19.09 16.63
CA LYS A 267 12.45 -18.40 16.36
C LYS A 267 13.57 -19.32 15.86
N LYS A 268 13.23 -20.54 15.44
CA LYS A 268 14.17 -21.52 14.91
C LYS A 268 14.54 -21.19 13.47
N GLU A 269 15.83 -21.24 13.15
CA GLU A 269 16.31 -21.18 11.76
C GLU A 269 15.92 -22.46 11.03
N ILE A 270 15.16 -22.32 9.94
CA ILE A 270 14.68 -23.41 9.09
C ILE A 270 15.69 -23.70 7.99
N ALA A 271 16.20 -22.64 7.36
CA ALA A 271 17.19 -22.71 6.31
C ALA A 271 18.01 -21.41 6.30
N ALA A 272 19.27 -21.51 5.91
CA ALA A 272 20.11 -20.34 5.66
C ALA A 272 21.18 -20.64 4.63
N THR A 273 21.58 -19.60 3.90
CA THR A 273 22.63 -19.70 2.89
C THR A 273 23.31 -18.36 2.71
N ASP A 274 24.60 -18.40 2.38
CA ASP A 274 25.29 -17.21 1.87
C ASP A 274 24.78 -16.94 0.45
N VAL A 275 24.45 -15.68 0.16
CA VAL A 275 23.79 -15.27 -1.08
C VAL A 275 24.60 -14.27 -1.90
N GLY A 276 25.67 -13.72 -1.33
CA GLY A 276 26.57 -12.87 -2.10
C GLY A 276 27.72 -12.30 -1.28
N LYS A 277 28.65 -11.68 -1.99
CA LYS A 277 29.85 -11.03 -1.45
C LYS A 277 29.99 -9.62 -1.99
N ILE A 278 30.60 -8.75 -1.19
CA ILE A 278 30.87 -7.35 -1.57
C ILE A 278 32.35 -7.08 -1.26
N GLU A 279 33.14 -6.85 -2.30
CA GLU A 279 34.59 -6.67 -2.15
C GLU A 279 34.94 -5.37 -1.42
N ASN A 280 34.26 -4.27 -1.76
CA ASN A 280 34.49 -2.97 -1.18
C ASN A 280 33.18 -2.18 -1.10
N LEU A 281 32.93 -1.58 0.06
CA LEU A 281 31.80 -0.70 0.31
C LEU A 281 32.32 0.56 1.00
N PRO A 282 32.70 1.60 0.22
CA PRO A 282 33.17 2.86 0.78
C PRO A 282 32.13 3.52 1.69
N TYR A 283 32.60 4.34 2.63
CA TYR A 283 31.73 5.21 3.40
C TYR A 283 30.87 6.06 2.46
N TYR A 284 29.58 6.20 2.81
CA TYR A 284 28.55 6.92 2.08
C TYR A 284 28.15 6.33 0.72
N ALA A 285 28.68 5.16 0.34
CA ALA A 285 28.29 4.45 -0.88
C ALA A 285 27.11 3.48 -0.67
N GLY A 286 26.52 3.02 -1.79
CA GLY A 286 25.54 1.95 -1.80
C GLY A 286 25.76 0.99 -2.96
N VAL A 287 25.32 -0.26 -2.80
CA VAL A 287 25.37 -1.30 -3.84
C VAL A 287 24.04 -2.04 -3.91
N ARG A 288 23.59 -2.31 -5.14
CA ARG A 288 22.50 -3.26 -5.41
C ARG A 288 23.13 -4.62 -5.73
N LEU A 289 23.00 -5.58 -4.82
CA LEU A 289 23.54 -6.92 -4.96
C LEU A 289 22.43 -7.88 -5.43
N PRO A 290 22.47 -8.39 -6.67
CA PRO A 290 21.54 -9.42 -7.12
C PRO A 290 21.69 -10.69 -6.29
N VAL A 291 20.57 -11.28 -5.88
CA VAL A 291 20.52 -12.51 -5.08
C VAL A 291 19.47 -13.47 -5.64
N ARG A 292 19.71 -14.76 -5.46
CA ARG A 292 18.72 -15.82 -5.70
C ARG A 292 18.33 -16.44 -4.38
N LEU A 293 17.05 -16.44 -4.07
CA LEU A 293 16.51 -17.02 -2.84
C LEU A 293 15.73 -18.28 -3.20
N ARG A 294 16.02 -19.37 -2.50
CA ARG A 294 15.22 -20.60 -2.58
C ARG A 294 14.34 -20.70 -1.35
N VAL A 295 13.04 -20.58 -1.55
CA VAL A 295 12.05 -20.62 -0.48
C VAL A 295 12.00 -22.06 0.09
N PRO A 296 12.11 -22.26 1.41
CA PRO A 296 12.15 -23.60 1.98
C PRO A 296 10.82 -24.35 1.72
N PRO A 297 10.86 -25.69 1.63
CA PRO A 297 9.65 -26.49 1.54
C PRO A 297 8.87 -26.41 2.86
N THR A 298 7.54 -26.42 2.77
CA THR A 298 6.65 -26.60 3.92
C THR A 298 5.50 -27.52 3.56
N LYS A 299 4.96 -28.21 4.57
CA LYS A 299 3.71 -29.00 4.46
C LYS A 299 2.51 -28.24 5.00
N GLU A 300 2.74 -27.12 5.68
CA GLU A 300 1.67 -26.30 6.22
C GLU A 300 0.98 -25.55 5.08
N ALA A 301 -0.35 -25.45 5.16
CA ALA A 301 -1.10 -24.66 4.20
C ALA A 301 -0.61 -23.20 4.17
N ARG A 302 -0.14 -22.69 5.31
CA ARG A 302 0.40 -21.35 5.49
C ARG A 302 1.30 -21.31 6.73
N GLN A 303 2.57 -20.95 6.54
CA GLN A 303 3.57 -20.85 7.59
C GLN A 303 4.16 -19.43 7.62
N PRO A 304 3.96 -18.67 8.71
CA PRO A 304 4.55 -17.35 8.87
C PRO A 304 6.02 -17.45 9.28
N LEU A 305 6.90 -16.73 8.57
CA LEU A 305 8.34 -16.72 8.79
C LEU A 305 8.90 -15.28 8.81
N ASN A 306 10.11 -15.17 9.32
CA ASN A 306 10.97 -14.01 9.17
C ASN A 306 12.07 -14.32 8.16
N LEU A 307 12.16 -13.50 7.12
CA LEU A 307 13.29 -13.47 6.19
C LEU A 307 14.34 -12.52 6.77
N VAL A 308 15.48 -13.08 7.20
CA VAL A 308 16.52 -12.34 7.91
C VAL A 308 17.77 -12.27 7.04
N PHE A 309 18.21 -11.06 6.70
CA PHE A 309 19.51 -10.84 6.08
C PHE A 309 20.52 -10.38 7.12
N ARG A 310 21.75 -10.90 7.02
CA ARG A 310 22.89 -10.55 7.87
C ARG A 310 24.09 -10.24 6.98
N LEU A 311 24.72 -9.11 7.25
CA LEU A 311 25.94 -8.69 6.59
C LEU A 311 27.09 -8.80 7.58
N SER A 312 28.17 -9.47 7.18
CA SER A 312 29.31 -9.70 8.06
C SER A 312 30.63 -9.34 7.39
N GLU A 313 31.54 -8.76 8.17
CA GLU A 313 32.96 -8.63 7.83
C GLU A 313 33.73 -9.73 8.58
N GLY A 314 34.18 -10.74 7.86
CA GLY A 314 34.73 -11.96 8.47
C GLY A 314 33.72 -12.66 9.37
N LYS A 315 33.97 -12.67 10.69
CA LYS A 315 33.08 -13.29 11.70
C LYS A 315 32.17 -12.29 12.41
N THR A 316 32.31 -11.00 12.14
CA THR A 316 31.58 -9.94 12.84
C THR A 316 30.36 -9.55 12.02
N GLU A 317 29.16 -9.74 12.58
CA GLU A 317 27.93 -9.18 12.01
C GLU A 317 27.96 -7.66 12.17
N ILE A 318 27.91 -6.93 11.06
CA ILE A 318 27.92 -5.46 11.05
C ILE A 318 26.52 -4.87 10.82
N SER A 319 25.60 -5.67 10.25
CA SER A 319 24.22 -5.26 10.01
C SER A 319 23.29 -6.46 9.85
N ARG A 320 22.01 -6.21 10.13
CA ARG A 320 20.93 -7.15 9.91
C ARG A 320 19.63 -6.43 9.57
N THR A 321 18.76 -7.09 8.81
CA THR A 321 17.38 -6.64 8.59
C THR A 321 16.44 -7.84 8.58
N LEU A 322 15.18 -7.61 8.98
CA LEU A 322 14.14 -8.64 9.00
C LEU A 322 12.88 -8.20 8.26
N ASP A 323 12.35 -9.08 7.43
CA ASP A 323 11.04 -8.95 6.81
C ASP A 323 10.12 -10.11 7.19
N LYS A 324 8.90 -9.77 7.61
CA LYS A 324 7.85 -10.79 7.81
C LYS A 324 7.32 -11.26 6.46
N ILE A 325 7.25 -12.56 6.28
CA ILE A 325 6.78 -13.22 5.08
C ILE A 325 5.92 -14.44 5.44
N GLU A 326 5.22 -14.98 4.46
CA GLU A 326 4.47 -16.23 4.61
C GLU A 326 4.81 -17.17 3.47
N ILE A 327 4.97 -18.45 3.80
CA ILE A 327 5.16 -19.52 2.82
C ILE A 327 3.91 -20.39 2.82
N PHE A 328 3.44 -20.73 1.63
CA PHE A 328 2.30 -21.60 1.41
C PHE A 328 2.80 -22.88 0.76
N ALA A 329 2.41 -24.04 1.28
CA ALA A 329 2.59 -25.29 0.53
C ALA A 329 2.02 -25.11 -0.88
N LYS A 330 2.71 -25.63 -1.91
CA LYS A 330 2.13 -25.72 -3.26
C LYS A 330 0.83 -26.53 -3.12
N LEU A 331 -0.30 -25.86 -3.28
CA LEU A 331 -1.61 -26.40 -2.91
C LEU A 331 -1.88 -27.74 -3.59
N ALA A 332 -2.37 -28.70 -2.79
CA ALA A 332 -2.95 -29.97 -3.20
C ALA A 332 -4.45 -30.04 -2.88
N LYS A 333 -5.14 -28.88 -2.78
CA LYS A 333 -6.61 -28.88 -2.68
C LYS A 333 -7.19 -29.14 -4.07
N THR A 334 -7.49 -30.40 -4.35
CA THR A 334 -8.53 -30.73 -5.32
C THR A 334 -9.85 -30.27 -4.73
N ALA A 335 -10.37 -29.13 -5.20
CA ALA A 335 -11.80 -28.85 -5.05
C ALA A 335 -12.57 -30.06 -5.61
N VAL A 336 -13.67 -30.44 -4.95
CA VAL A 336 -14.62 -31.39 -5.56
C VAL A 336 -15.57 -30.53 -6.38
N PRO A 337 -15.55 -30.61 -7.73
CA PRO A 337 -16.47 -29.82 -8.53
C PRO A 337 -17.92 -30.08 -8.14
N LEU A 338 -18.72 -29.03 -8.11
CA LEU A 338 -20.17 -29.18 -8.02
C LEU A 338 -20.66 -30.05 -9.19
N ALA A 339 -21.53 -31.02 -8.92
CA ALA A 339 -22.02 -31.93 -9.95
C ALA A 339 -22.64 -31.17 -11.14
N GLY A 340 -22.20 -31.43 -12.36
CA GLY A 340 -22.61 -30.75 -13.59
C GLY A 340 -22.03 -29.35 -13.82
N SER A 341 -21.13 -28.84 -12.95
CA SER A 341 -20.54 -27.53 -13.15
C SER A 341 -19.65 -27.49 -14.39
N ARG A 342 -19.77 -26.43 -15.18
CA ARG A 342 -18.85 -26.17 -16.29
C ARG A 342 -18.39 -24.73 -16.35
N ALA A 343 -17.18 -24.53 -16.85
CA ALA A 343 -16.69 -23.23 -17.27
C ALA A 343 -16.56 -23.15 -18.78
N VAL A 344 -16.97 -22.02 -19.34
CA VAL A 344 -16.71 -21.66 -20.73
C VAL A 344 -15.73 -20.50 -20.75
N THR A 345 -14.55 -20.69 -21.33
CA THR A 345 -13.50 -19.66 -21.40
C THR A 345 -13.47 -19.03 -22.79
N PHE A 346 -13.41 -17.71 -22.86
CA PHE A 346 -13.15 -17.01 -24.13
C PHE A 346 -12.49 -15.66 -23.87
N SER A 347 -11.48 -15.32 -24.68
CA SER A 347 -10.65 -14.12 -24.49
C SER A 347 -10.06 -14.00 -23.08
N LEU A 348 -9.79 -15.13 -22.41
CA LEU A 348 -9.16 -15.17 -21.10
C LEU A 348 -7.64 -15.24 -21.28
N GLY A 349 -6.90 -14.56 -20.40
CA GLY A 349 -5.43 -14.67 -20.34
C GLY A 349 -4.95 -16.10 -20.07
N ASP A 350 -3.71 -16.37 -20.42
CA ASP A 350 -3.14 -17.71 -20.43
C ASP A 350 -3.06 -18.31 -19.02
N ASP A 351 -2.65 -17.51 -18.02
CA ASP A 351 -2.49 -17.99 -16.64
C ASP A 351 -3.84 -18.31 -16.00
N LEU A 352 -4.81 -17.41 -16.15
CA LEU A 352 -6.17 -17.64 -15.65
C LEU A 352 -6.84 -18.83 -16.34
N ARG A 353 -6.61 -19.01 -17.65
CA ARG A 353 -7.15 -20.15 -18.42
C ARG A 353 -6.53 -21.47 -17.99
N GLN A 354 -5.20 -21.50 -17.84
CA GLN A 354 -4.49 -22.66 -17.34
C GLN A 354 -4.98 -23.00 -15.92
N PHE A 355 -5.05 -22.00 -15.05
CA PHE A 355 -5.55 -22.17 -13.69
C PHE A 355 -6.99 -22.69 -13.63
N ALA A 356 -7.91 -22.13 -14.42
CA ALA A 356 -9.30 -22.60 -14.46
C ALA A 356 -9.40 -24.08 -14.83
N SER A 357 -8.51 -24.55 -15.71
CA SER A 357 -8.44 -25.96 -16.15
C SER A 357 -7.79 -26.87 -15.11
N GLU A 358 -6.73 -26.43 -14.45
CA GLU A 358 -5.94 -27.24 -13.51
C GLU A 358 -6.51 -27.26 -12.08
N ALA A 359 -7.21 -26.21 -11.67
CA ALA A 359 -7.75 -26.08 -10.32
C ALA A 359 -8.86 -27.10 -10.00
N LYS A 360 -9.41 -27.77 -11.02
CA LYS A 360 -10.47 -28.79 -10.89
C LYS A 360 -11.67 -28.27 -10.09
N ILE A 361 -12.04 -27.01 -10.34
CA ILE A 361 -13.22 -26.35 -9.76
C ILE A 361 -14.49 -26.72 -10.53
N PHE A 362 -14.33 -26.91 -11.84
CA PHE A 362 -15.39 -27.29 -12.76
C PHE A 362 -15.23 -28.76 -13.18
N GLN A 363 -16.35 -29.45 -13.47
CA GLN A 363 -16.27 -30.79 -14.06
C GLN A 363 -15.72 -30.74 -15.48
N THR A 364 -16.05 -29.68 -16.21
CA THR A 364 -15.58 -29.44 -17.58
C THR A 364 -15.20 -27.97 -17.74
N VAL A 365 -14.10 -27.74 -18.46
CA VAL A 365 -13.66 -26.41 -18.90
C VAL A 365 -13.46 -26.52 -20.41
N SER A 366 -14.14 -25.66 -21.17
CA SER A 366 -14.10 -25.71 -22.63
C SER A 366 -14.34 -24.32 -23.23
N GLU A 367 -14.20 -24.18 -24.54
CA GLU A 367 -14.63 -22.97 -25.27
C GLU A 367 -16.03 -23.15 -25.90
N GLU A 368 -16.60 -24.34 -25.81
CA GLU A 368 -17.87 -24.69 -26.44
C GLU A 368 -19.07 -24.21 -25.60
N MET A 369 -20.09 -23.67 -26.28
CA MET A 369 -21.29 -23.18 -25.62
C MET A 369 -22.24 -24.34 -25.26
N PRO A 370 -22.63 -24.48 -23.97
CA PRO A 370 -23.51 -25.56 -23.54
C PRO A 370 -24.96 -25.36 -24.01
N ALA A 371 -25.81 -26.35 -23.76
CA ALA A 371 -27.24 -26.21 -23.98
C ALA A 371 -27.88 -25.29 -22.93
N ASN A 372 -28.95 -24.61 -23.32
CA ASN A 372 -29.72 -23.68 -22.50
C ASN A 372 -30.24 -24.30 -21.18
N SER A 373 -30.59 -25.59 -21.20
CA SER A 373 -31.01 -26.36 -20.02
C SER A 373 -29.95 -26.46 -18.91
N GLU A 374 -28.70 -26.13 -19.22
CA GLU A 374 -27.54 -26.31 -18.32
C GLU A 374 -27.05 -24.97 -17.75
N ALA A 375 -27.75 -23.87 -18.04
CA ALA A 375 -27.40 -22.50 -17.66
C ALA A 375 -27.03 -22.35 -16.18
N SER A 376 -27.86 -22.86 -15.26
CA SER A 376 -27.71 -22.69 -13.80
C SER A 376 -26.44 -23.27 -13.19
N ARG A 377 -25.66 -24.05 -13.97
CA ARG A 377 -24.38 -24.64 -13.55
C ARG A 377 -23.22 -24.24 -14.46
N THR A 378 -23.41 -23.26 -15.36
CA THR A 378 -22.31 -22.77 -16.18
C THR A 378 -21.81 -21.43 -15.69
N VAL A 379 -20.48 -21.29 -15.72
CA VAL A 379 -19.76 -20.04 -15.52
C VAL A 379 -19.07 -19.65 -16.82
N LEU A 380 -19.33 -18.44 -17.31
CA LEU A 380 -18.64 -17.87 -18.46
C LEU A 380 -17.47 -17.02 -17.94
N LEU A 381 -16.25 -17.33 -18.35
CA LEU A 381 -15.02 -16.64 -17.92
C LEU A 381 -14.44 -15.87 -19.10
N THR A 382 -14.29 -14.56 -18.94
CA THR A 382 -13.77 -13.72 -20.02
C THR A 382 -13.03 -12.48 -19.54
N GLY A 383 -12.06 -12.00 -20.33
CA GLY A 383 -11.26 -10.82 -20.00
C GLY A 383 -10.94 -9.94 -21.21
N GLY A 384 -10.45 -8.73 -20.93
CA GLY A 384 -10.06 -7.73 -21.94
C GLY A 384 -11.15 -6.72 -22.30
N GLU A 385 -10.78 -5.65 -23.01
CA GLU A 385 -11.66 -4.50 -23.29
C GLU A 385 -12.94 -4.84 -24.06
N ASP A 386 -12.94 -5.91 -24.85
CA ASP A 386 -14.08 -6.36 -25.64
C ASP A 386 -14.89 -7.51 -25.01
N ALA A 387 -14.41 -8.11 -23.91
CA ALA A 387 -15.08 -9.23 -23.23
C ALA A 387 -16.55 -8.95 -22.93
N ALA A 388 -16.81 -7.74 -22.45
CA ALA A 388 -18.12 -7.35 -22.01
C ALA A 388 -19.06 -7.06 -23.22
N LYS A 389 -18.52 -6.50 -24.33
CA LYS A 389 -19.27 -6.31 -25.58
C LYS A 389 -19.68 -7.64 -26.21
N ILE A 390 -18.78 -8.62 -26.16
CA ILE A 390 -18.93 -9.96 -26.74
C ILE A 390 -20.02 -10.80 -26.05
N LEU A 391 -20.31 -10.53 -24.77
CA LEU A 391 -21.33 -11.25 -24.00
C LEU A 391 -22.74 -10.70 -24.15
N LEU A 392 -22.88 -9.40 -24.46
CA LEU A 392 -24.17 -8.69 -24.40
C LEU A 392 -24.63 -8.06 -25.72
N SER A 393 -23.88 -8.20 -26.81
CA SER A 393 -24.31 -7.83 -28.17
C SER A 393 -25.53 -8.61 -28.69
N GLY A 394 -26.12 -9.49 -27.87
CA GLY A 394 -27.25 -10.35 -28.20
C GLY A 394 -26.81 -11.77 -28.60
N GLY A 395 -27.76 -12.71 -28.56
CA GLY A 395 -27.57 -14.11 -28.94
C GLY A 395 -27.36 -15.07 -27.77
N ARG A 396 -26.91 -16.28 -28.10
CA ARG A 396 -26.90 -17.47 -27.21
C ARG A 396 -26.21 -17.27 -25.87
N ARG A 397 -25.17 -16.42 -25.80
CA ARG A 397 -24.43 -16.15 -24.56
C ARG A 397 -25.29 -15.39 -23.55
N ARG A 398 -25.91 -14.30 -23.98
CA ARG A 398 -26.83 -13.50 -23.14
C ARG A 398 -28.02 -14.34 -22.68
N GLU A 399 -28.62 -15.09 -23.60
CA GLU A 399 -29.73 -16.00 -23.28
C GLU A 399 -29.36 -16.99 -22.17
N LEU A 400 -28.14 -17.53 -22.19
CA LEU A 400 -27.67 -18.46 -21.18
C LEU A 400 -27.54 -17.80 -19.79
N VAL A 401 -27.09 -16.54 -19.73
CA VAL A 401 -27.06 -15.76 -18.48
C VAL A 401 -28.48 -15.51 -17.98
N GLU A 402 -29.36 -15.02 -18.85
CA GLU A 402 -30.77 -14.77 -18.52
C GLU A 402 -31.50 -16.03 -18.02
N GLN A 403 -31.03 -17.22 -18.40
CA GLN A 403 -31.54 -18.51 -17.95
C GLN A 403 -30.89 -19.07 -16.68
N GLY A 404 -29.82 -18.48 -16.16
CA GLY A 404 -29.23 -18.86 -14.87
C GLY A 404 -27.71 -18.92 -14.80
N ALA A 405 -26.99 -18.69 -15.89
CA ALA A 405 -25.52 -18.73 -15.86
C ALA A 405 -24.91 -17.57 -15.08
N THR A 406 -23.70 -17.79 -14.56
CA THR A 406 -22.87 -16.72 -14.01
C THR A 406 -21.83 -16.31 -15.04
N VAL A 407 -21.60 -15.02 -15.21
CA VAL A 407 -20.48 -14.48 -16.00
C VAL A 407 -19.48 -13.87 -15.05
N ILE A 408 -18.19 -14.05 -15.30
CA ILE A 408 -17.14 -13.21 -14.71
C ILE A 408 -16.45 -12.44 -15.83
N LEU A 409 -16.55 -11.12 -15.77
CA LEU A 409 -15.86 -10.15 -16.60
C LEU A 409 -14.59 -9.71 -15.87
N PHE A 410 -13.43 -10.17 -16.32
CA PHE A 410 -12.13 -9.77 -15.78
C PHE A 410 -11.64 -8.47 -16.44
N SER A 411 -11.39 -7.46 -15.60
CA SER A 411 -10.88 -6.13 -15.94
C SER A 411 -11.57 -5.48 -17.16
N PRO A 412 -12.92 -5.36 -17.18
CA PRO A 412 -13.65 -4.88 -18.35
C PRO A 412 -13.49 -3.36 -18.59
N GLY A 413 -12.94 -2.62 -17.64
CA GLY A 413 -12.76 -1.17 -17.73
C GLY A 413 -14.05 -0.44 -18.07
N LYS A 414 -13.98 0.52 -18.99
CA LYS A 414 -15.14 1.35 -19.40
C LYS A 414 -16.31 0.53 -19.96
N SER A 415 -16.05 -0.65 -20.53
CA SER A 415 -17.09 -1.49 -21.11
C SER A 415 -18.16 -1.90 -20.07
N ALA A 416 -17.82 -2.04 -18.78
CA ALA A 416 -18.83 -2.31 -17.75
C ALA A 416 -19.79 -1.14 -17.56
N VAL A 417 -19.30 0.11 -17.66
CA VAL A 417 -20.12 1.33 -17.58
C VAL A 417 -21.07 1.42 -18.77
N ASP A 418 -20.55 1.14 -19.98
CA ASP A 418 -21.33 1.23 -21.22
C ASP A 418 -22.43 0.16 -21.28
N LEU A 419 -22.20 -1.02 -20.70
CA LEU A 419 -23.15 -2.13 -20.72
C LEU A 419 -24.21 -2.05 -19.63
N PHE A 420 -23.85 -1.51 -18.48
CA PHE A 420 -24.74 -1.41 -17.33
C PHE A 420 -24.86 0.03 -16.84
N PRO A 421 -25.29 0.97 -17.70
CA PRO A 421 -25.37 2.39 -17.34
C PRO A 421 -26.41 2.67 -16.27
N ASN A 422 -27.32 1.72 -15.96
CA ASN A 422 -28.29 1.81 -14.87
C ASN A 422 -27.74 1.33 -13.52
N ASP A 423 -26.60 0.65 -13.51
CA ASP A 423 -26.04 0.00 -12.31
C ASP A 423 -24.64 0.52 -11.97
N VAL A 424 -23.88 0.96 -12.97
CA VAL A 424 -22.49 1.41 -12.85
C VAL A 424 -22.40 2.88 -13.24
N LEU A 425 -21.81 3.69 -12.36
CA LEU A 425 -21.70 5.14 -12.53
C LEU A 425 -20.43 5.55 -13.28
N SER A 426 -19.28 4.95 -12.94
CA SER A 426 -17.99 5.30 -13.52
C SER A 426 -16.93 4.23 -13.22
N VAL A 427 -15.82 4.31 -13.95
CA VAL A 427 -14.60 3.52 -13.73
C VAL A 427 -13.41 4.47 -13.53
N ARG A 428 -12.43 4.06 -12.72
CA ARG A 428 -11.16 4.75 -12.54
C ARG A 428 -10.00 3.77 -12.65
N ASN A 429 -8.94 4.17 -13.35
CA ASN A 429 -7.65 3.49 -13.28
C ASN A 429 -7.02 3.81 -11.92
N VAL A 430 -6.65 2.77 -11.19
CA VAL A 430 -6.13 2.88 -9.83
C VAL A 430 -4.98 1.90 -9.63
N THR A 431 -4.13 2.16 -8.66
CA THR A 431 -3.23 1.14 -8.12
C THR A 431 -3.86 0.60 -6.84
N GLY A 432 -4.67 -0.45 -6.98
CA GLY A 432 -5.44 -0.99 -5.88
C GLY A 432 -4.56 -1.80 -4.94
N GLU A 433 -3.97 -1.18 -3.92
CA GLU A 433 -3.03 -1.88 -3.02
C GLU A 433 -3.71 -2.83 -2.04
N TYR A 434 -4.95 -2.52 -1.66
CA TYR A 434 -5.78 -3.24 -0.69
C TYR A 434 -7.23 -3.23 -1.15
N ALA A 435 -7.97 -4.33 -0.94
CA ALA A 435 -9.42 -4.33 -1.09
C ALA A 435 -10.11 -4.97 0.12
N ASP A 436 -11.23 -4.38 0.55
CA ASP A 436 -11.99 -4.79 1.73
C ASP A 436 -13.11 -5.75 1.36
N TYR A 437 -12.97 -7.00 1.80
CA TYR A 437 -13.95 -8.05 1.55
C TYR A 437 -15.06 -8.13 2.62
N ALA A 438 -15.14 -7.17 3.55
CA ALA A 438 -16.21 -7.11 4.55
C ALA A 438 -17.64 -7.28 3.98
N PRO A 439 -18.02 -6.72 2.80
CA PRO A 439 -19.36 -6.95 2.23
C PRO A 439 -19.67 -8.43 1.93
N SER A 440 -18.65 -9.23 1.64
CA SER A 440 -18.74 -10.66 1.34
C SER A 440 -18.21 -11.55 2.47
N ALA A 441 -18.05 -11.03 3.68
CA ALA A 441 -17.60 -11.82 4.81
C ALA A 441 -18.55 -13.01 5.08
N ASN A 442 -17.98 -14.17 5.41
CA ASN A 442 -18.72 -15.42 5.67
C ASN A 442 -19.43 -16.01 4.43
N THR A 443 -19.00 -15.64 3.22
CA THR A 443 -19.46 -16.29 1.98
C THR A 443 -18.37 -17.22 1.43
N LYS A 444 -18.71 -18.06 0.46
CA LYS A 444 -17.73 -18.89 -0.26
C LYS A 444 -16.63 -18.08 -0.96
N LEU A 445 -16.92 -16.82 -1.28
CA LEU A 445 -15.96 -15.93 -1.95
C LEU A 445 -14.79 -15.54 -1.03
N THR A 446 -15.00 -15.55 0.29
CA THR A 446 -14.00 -15.11 1.28
C THR A 446 -13.53 -16.22 2.20
N ASP A 447 -13.87 -17.48 1.89
CA ASP A 447 -13.55 -18.63 2.73
C ASP A 447 -12.04 -18.80 2.91
N GLY A 448 -11.61 -18.97 4.15
CA GLY A 448 -10.19 -19.13 4.51
C GLY A 448 -9.30 -17.89 4.31
N LEU A 449 -9.82 -16.75 3.83
CA LEU A 449 -9.05 -15.51 3.76
C LEU A 449 -8.84 -14.92 5.16
N LYS A 450 -7.61 -14.46 5.41
CA LYS A 450 -7.24 -13.68 6.58
C LYS A 450 -7.21 -12.19 6.24
N ALA A 451 -7.15 -11.37 7.29
CA ALA A 451 -6.85 -9.95 7.15
C ALA A 451 -5.58 -9.76 6.30
N MET A 452 -5.58 -8.76 5.42
CA MET A 452 -4.47 -8.45 4.50
C MET A 452 -4.20 -9.48 3.39
N ASP A 453 -5.00 -10.54 3.25
CA ASP A 453 -4.85 -11.48 2.12
C ASP A 453 -5.19 -10.84 0.79
N ILE A 454 -6.11 -9.88 0.76
CA ILE A 454 -6.39 -9.03 -0.41
C ILE A 454 -5.60 -7.72 -0.31
N LYS A 455 -4.28 -7.85 -0.12
CA LYS A 455 -3.34 -6.74 -0.09
C LYS A 455 -2.00 -7.14 -0.70
N TRP A 456 -1.36 -6.23 -1.42
CA TRP A 456 0.03 -6.36 -1.86
C TRP A 456 0.31 -7.72 -2.53
N TRP A 457 -0.46 -8.06 -3.57
CA TRP A 457 -0.21 -9.27 -4.35
C TRP A 457 1.08 -9.12 -5.15
N GLY A 458 1.94 -10.13 -5.07
CA GLY A 458 3.06 -10.28 -5.99
C GLY A 458 2.57 -10.36 -7.44
N ARG A 459 3.35 -9.80 -8.37
CA ARG A 459 3.01 -9.72 -9.78
C ARG A 459 4.14 -10.25 -10.66
N LYS A 460 3.80 -10.80 -11.82
CA LYS A 460 4.78 -11.23 -12.81
C LYS A 460 5.50 -10.03 -13.40
N ASN A 461 6.84 -10.09 -13.44
CA ASN A 461 7.70 -9.09 -14.08
C ASN A 461 7.47 -7.64 -13.60
N ASP A 462 6.89 -7.45 -12.42
CA ASP A 462 6.61 -6.15 -11.82
C ASP A 462 6.99 -6.21 -10.34
N TRP A 463 7.80 -5.25 -9.92
CA TRP A 463 8.26 -5.18 -8.53
C TRP A 463 7.14 -4.68 -7.60
N ARG A 464 6.18 -3.93 -8.15
CA ARG A 464 5.06 -3.36 -7.41
C ARG A 464 4.12 -4.46 -6.96
N VAL A 465 3.51 -4.25 -5.80
CA VAL A 465 2.56 -5.21 -5.25
C VAL A 465 1.20 -4.57 -5.03
N PHE A 466 0.20 -5.00 -5.81
CA PHE A 466 -1.17 -4.47 -5.79
C PHE A 466 -2.14 -5.49 -6.39
N VAL A 467 -3.41 -5.38 -5.99
CA VAL A 467 -4.45 -6.37 -6.27
C VAL A 467 -5.32 -6.03 -7.49
N ALA A 468 -5.43 -4.76 -7.88
CA ALA A 468 -6.32 -4.32 -8.97
C ALA A 468 -5.78 -3.10 -9.74
N GLY A 469 -5.98 -3.05 -11.06
CA GLY A 469 -5.64 -1.91 -11.93
C GLY A 469 -6.80 -0.93 -12.19
N SER A 470 -8.02 -1.31 -11.85
CA SER A 470 -9.22 -0.48 -12.00
C SER A 470 -10.17 -0.67 -10.82
N ALA A 471 -11.10 0.27 -10.66
CA ALA A 471 -12.22 0.14 -9.75
C ALA A 471 -13.42 0.90 -10.30
N HIS A 472 -14.62 0.49 -9.90
CA HIS A 472 -15.88 1.06 -10.35
C HIS A 472 -16.62 1.76 -9.21
N ARG A 473 -17.44 2.75 -9.55
CA ARG A 473 -18.47 3.28 -8.67
C ARG A 473 -19.82 2.74 -9.11
N LEU A 474 -20.57 2.19 -8.17
CA LEU A 474 -21.93 1.71 -8.39
C LEU A 474 -22.94 2.85 -8.26
N LYS A 475 -24.08 2.73 -8.94
CA LYS A 475 -25.21 3.64 -8.72
C LYS A 475 -25.93 3.28 -7.42
N PRO A 476 -26.22 4.25 -6.53
CA PRO A 476 -26.92 3.96 -5.28
C PRO A 476 -28.30 3.32 -5.44
N ASP A 477 -28.97 3.60 -6.55
CA ASP A 477 -30.30 3.10 -6.94
C ASP A 477 -30.26 1.96 -7.97
N GLY A 478 -29.05 1.51 -8.34
CA GLY A 478 -28.85 0.40 -9.26
C GLY A 478 -29.14 -0.96 -8.63
N ALA A 479 -29.26 -1.99 -9.47
CA ALA A 479 -29.39 -3.38 -9.05
C ALA A 479 -28.04 -4.04 -8.72
N ALA A 480 -26.91 -3.38 -9.04
CA ALA A 480 -25.58 -3.86 -8.68
C ALA A 480 -25.40 -4.02 -7.17
N ARG A 481 -24.75 -5.10 -6.76
CA ARG A 481 -24.42 -5.44 -5.38
C ARG A 481 -22.91 -5.46 -5.20
N GLU A 482 -22.40 -4.63 -4.29
CA GLU A 482 -21.00 -4.65 -3.88
C GLU A 482 -20.63 -6.00 -3.28
N LEU A 483 -19.55 -6.62 -3.77
CA LEU A 483 -18.99 -7.84 -3.18
C LEU A 483 -17.67 -7.53 -2.45
N ILE A 484 -16.79 -6.74 -3.07
CA ILE A 484 -15.52 -6.32 -2.48
C ILE A 484 -15.29 -4.83 -2.75
N ARG A 485 -15.05 -4.11 -1.66
CA ARG A 485 -14.91 -2.66 -1.62
C ARG A 485 -13.46 -2.24 -1.85
N PHE A 486 -13.29 -1.05 -2.41
CA PHE A 486 -12.00 -0.41 -2.60
C PHE A 486 -12.08 1.08 -2.24
N ILE A 487 -10.99 1.59 -1.68
CA ILE A 487 -10.82 3.02 -1.40
C ILE A 487 -9.51 3.44 -2.08
N PRO A 488 -9.52 4.33 -3.08
CA PRO A 488 -8.30 4.83 -3.70
C PRO A 488 -7.50 5.72 -2.74
N SER A 489 -6.22 5.93 -3.02
CA SER A 489 -5.44 6.88 -2.23
C SER A 489 -5.90 8.31 -2.50
N HIS A 490 -6.03 9.12 -1.45
CA HIS A 490 -6.27 10.54 -1.57
C HIS A 490 -5.90 11.29 -0.29
N GLY A 491 -5.61 12.59 -0.45
CA GLY A 491 -5.43 13.53 0.65
C GLY A 491 -6.73 14.15 1.11
N TYR A 492 -6.65 15.35 1.68
CA TYR A 492 -7.83 16.08 2.11
C TYR A 492 -8.64 16.52 0.90
N ILE A 493 -9.91 16.10 0.89
CA ILE A 493 -10.91 16.48 -0.10
C ILE A 493 -12.12 17.06 0.62
N ALA A 494 -12.93 17.83 -0.11
CA ALA A 494 -14.15 18.38 0.44
C ALA A 494 -15.09 17.25 0.90
N ALA A 495 -15.83 17.47 2.00
CA ALA A 495 -16.61 16.42 2.66
C ALA A 495 -17.65 15.77 1.73
N GLU A 496 -18.24 16.58 0.84
CA GLU A 496 -19.18 16.15 -0.20
C GLU A 496 -18.56 15.25 -1.28
N ARG A 497 -17.23 15.23 -1.39
CA ARG A 497 -16.48 14.39 -2.34
C ARG A 497 -15.95 13.10 -1.74
N VAL A 498 -15.96 12.94 -0.41
CA VAL A 498 -15.55 11.69 0.25
C VAL A 498 -16.35 10.48 -0.25
N PRO A 499 -17.67 10.57 -0.50
CA PRO A 499 -18.40 9.44 -1.06
C PRO A 499 -17.93 9.01 -2.46
N GLU A 500 -17.24 9.89 -3.21
CA GLU A 500 -16.63 9.53 -4.51
C GLU A 500 -15.51 8.48 -4.37
N GLN A 501 -14.95 8.33 -3.17
CA GLN A 501 -13.83 7.42 -2.90
C GLN A 501 -14.30 6.01 -2.53
N TYR A 502 -15.61 5.80 -2.29
CA TYR A 502 -16.16 4.46 -2.14
C TYR A 502 -16.33 3.84 -3.51
N MET A 503 -15.42 2.91 -3.83
CA MET A 503 -15.39 2.18 -5.07
C MET A 503 -15.48 0.68 -4.80
N THR A 504 -15.58 -0.11 -5.86
CA THR A 504 -15.60 -1.57 -5.81
C THR A 504 -14.66 -2.15 -6.85
N VAL A 505 -14.01 -3.25 -6.50
CA VAL A 505 -13.15 -4.05 -7.40
C VAL A 505 -13.79 -5.40 -7.75
N LEU A 506 -14.88 -5.75 -7.06
CA LEU A 506 -15.71 -6.91 -7.40
C LEU A 506 -17.16 -6.62 -7.03
N PHE A 507 -18.06 -6.71 -8.00
CA PHE A 507 -19.48 -6.52 -7.80
C PHE A 507 -20.31 -7.43 -8.69
N GLU A 508 -21.57 -7.63 -8.32
CA GLU A 508 -22.52 -8.47 -9.03
C GLU A 508 -23.68 -7.64 -9.58
N ILE A 509 -24.10 -7.91 -10.82
CA ILE A 509 -25.32 -7.38 -11.42
C ILE A 509 -26.26 -8.55 -11.73
N PRO A 510 -27.50 -8.56 -11.23
CA PRO A 510 -28.49 -9.59 -11.60
C PRO A 510 -28.92 -9.41 -13.06
N LEU A 511 -29.02 -10.52 -13.81
CA LEU A 511 -29.49 -10.51 -15.20
C LEU A 511 -30.37 -11.74 -15.48
N GLY A 512 -31.70 -11.51 -15.57
CA GLY A 512 -32.68 -12.59 -15.65
C GLY A 512 -32.62 -13.51 -14.42
N LYS A 513 -32.42 -14.80 -14.63
CA LYS A 513 -32.20 -15.80 -13.56
C LYS A 513 -30.72 -15.94 -13.17
N GLY A 514 -29.80 -15.40 -13.97
CA GLY A 514 -28.37 -15.45 -13.74
C GLY A 514 -27.82 -14.12 -13.24
N ARG A 515 -26.51 -13.95 -13.42
CA ARG A 515 -25.78 -12.80 -12.86
C ARG A 515 -24.46 -12.55 -13.58
N VAL A 516 -24.01 -11.31 -13.52
CA VAL A 516 -22.72 -10.86 -14.07
C VAL A 516 -21.86 -10.35 -12.93
N TRP A 517 -20.66 -10.91 -12.79
CA TRP A 517 -19.63 -10.43 -11.88
C TRP A 517 -18.63 -9.62 -12.68
N VAL A 518 -18.38 -8.39 -12.25
CA VAL A 518 -17.29 -7.56 -12.76
C VAL A 518 -16.16 -7.64 -11.75
N CYS A 519 -14.99 -8.11 -12.19
CA CYS A 519 -13.83 -8.39 -11.36
C CYS A 519 -12.62 -7.59 -11.89
N ASP A 520 -12.23 -6.54 -11.18
CA ASP A 520 -11.07 -5.71 -11.52
C ASP A 520 -9.76 -6.20 -10.86
N PHE A 521 -9.80 -7.37 -10.21
CA PHE A 521 -8.59 -7.97 -9.67
C PHE A 521 -7.64 -8.41 -10.79
N ASP A 522 -6.36 -8.06 -10.65
CA ASP A 522 -5.30 -8.38 -11.61
C ASP A 522 -4.79 -9.82 -11.39
N LEU A 523 -5.71 -10.78 -11.50
CA LEU A 523 -5.42 -12.18 -11.24
C LEU A 523 -4.49 -12.79 -12.29
N GLU A 524 -4.59 -12.38 -13.55
CA GLU A 524 -3.67 -12.84 -14.61
C GLU A 524 -2.20 -12.61 -14.21
N GLU A 525 -1.91 -11.42 -13.69
CA GLU A 525 -0.55 -11.03 -13.31
C GLU A 525 -0.09 -11.65 -11.98
N SER A 526 -1.03 -12.09 -11.13
CA SER A 526 -0.74 -12.42 -9.72
C SER A 526 -0.88 -13.91 -9.39
N ILE A 527 -1.75 -14.64 -10.07
CA ILE A 527 -2.19 -15.98 -9.65
C ILE A 527 -1.07 -17.03 -9.62
N ALA A 528 -0.10 -16.90 -10.51
CA ALA A 528 1.03 -17.82 -10.59
C ALA A 528 2.15 -17.52 -9.59
N VAL A 529 2.14 -16.33 -8.96
CA VAL A 529 3.25 -15.83 -8.14
C VAL A 529 2.84 -15.42 -6.72
N ASP A 530 1.56 -15.16 -6.45
CA ASP A 530 1.06 -14.85 -5.09
C ASP A 530 0.07 -15.92 -4.60
N PRO A 531 0.41 -16.66 -3.53
CA PRO A 531 -0.48 -17.67 -2.97
C PRO A 531 -1.85 -17.15 -2.53
N ALA A 532 -1.97 -15.92 -2.03
CA ALA A 532 -3.26 -15.37 -1.61
C ALA A 532 -4.12 -14.97 -2.81
N ALA A 533 -3.50 -14.45 -3.89
CA ALA A 533 -4.20 -14.24 -5.16
C ALA A 533 -4.78 -15.55 -5.69
N ARG A 534 -4.01 -16.65 -5.60
CA ARG A 534 -4.48 -17.99 -5.96
C ARG A 534 -5.63 -18.48 -5.10
N ILE A 535 -5.55 -18.36 -3.77
CA ILE A 535 -6.65 -18.72 -2.87
C ILE A 535 -7.91 -17.91 -3.22
N PHE A 536 -7.76 -16.61 -3.47
CA PHE A 536 -8.89 -15.77 -3.86
C PHE A 536 -9.49 -16.20 -5.20
N ALA A 537 -8.67 -16.53 -6.20
CA ALA A 537 -9.14 -17.03 -7.48
C ALA A 537 -9.88 -18.38 -7.35
N GLU A 538 -9.39 -19.29 -6.50
CA GLU A 538 -10.09 -20.53 -6.18
C GLU A 538 -11.48 -20.24 -5.58
N ASN A 539 -11.56 -19.32 -4.62
CA ASN A 539 -12.82 -18.92 -4.00
C ASN A 539 -13.76 -18.23 -4.99
N LEU A 540 -13.25 -17.35 -5.84
CA LEU A 540 -14.01 -16.63 -6.86
C LEU A 540 -14.70 -17.61 -7.82
N LEU A 541 -13.95 -18.57 -8.37
CA LEU A 541 -14.49 -19.55 -9.31
C LEU A 541 -15.45 -20.53 -8.62
N ASN A 542 -15.13 -21.00 -7.40
CA ASN A 542 -16.01 -21.86 -6.62
C ASN A 542 -17.33 -21.15 -6.26
N ALA A 543 -17.26 -19.88 -5.88
CA ALA A 543 -18.43 -19.09 -5.55
C ALA A 543 -19.27 -18.78 -6.80
N ALA A 544 -18.65 -18.48 -7.94
CA ALA A 544 -19.36 -18.26 -9.19
C ALA A 544 -20.14 -19.50 -9.66
N ALA A 545 -19.57 -20.71 -9.44
CA ALA A 545 -20.20 -21.98 -9.78
C ALA A 545 -21.45 -22.33 -8.94
N ASP A 546 -21.64 -21.69 -7.78
CA ASP A 546 -22.80 -21.90 -6.92
C ASP A 546 -23.76 -20.70 -7.00
N PRO A 547 -24.96 -20.85 -7.61
CA PRO A 547 -25.99 -19.80 -7.69
C PRO A 547 -26.41 -19.20 -6.34
N ASN A 548 -26.10 -19.87 -5.22
CA ASN A 548 -26.46 -19.42 -3.88
C ASN A 548 -25.32 -18.72 -3.13
N SER A 549 -24.11 -18.65 -3.71
CA SER A 549 -22.89 -18.17 -3.02
C SER A 549 -22.97 -16.75 -2.46
N THR A 550 -23.75 -15.88 -3.09
CA THR A 550 -23.94 -14.46 -2.74
C THR A 550 -25.38 -14.17 -2.31
N LYS A 551 -26.14 -15.17 -1.85
CA LYS A 551 -27.51 -14.96 -1.36
C LYS A 551 -27.56 -14.22 -0.01
N ASN A 552 -26.58 -14.47 0.85
CA ASN A 552 -26.56 -13.96 2.22
C ASN A 552 -25.56 -12.80 2.39
N LEU A 553 -25.44 -11.93 1.39
CA LEU A 553 -24.57 -10.75 1.50
C LEU A 553 -25.02 -9.84 2.64
N ILE A 554 -24.05 -9.30 3.35
CA ILE A 554 -24.31 -8.31 4.40
C ILE A 554 -24.58 -6.98 3.69
N LYS A 555 -25.73 -6.36 3.95
CA LYS A 555 -25.96 -4.98 3.48
C LYS A 555 -25.04 -4.07 4.29
N MET A 556 -23.96 -3.61 3.67
CA MET A 556 -23.10 -2.58 4.24
C MET A 556 -23.72 -1.22 3.96
N PRO A 557 -23.76 -0.30 4.95
CA PRO A 557 -24.24 1.04 4.71
C PRO A 557 -23.31 1.73 3.68
N THR A 558 -23.89 2.53 2.79
CA THR A 558 -23.08 3.42 1.95
C THR A 558 -22.38 4.46 2.81
N HIS A 559 -21.36 5.13 2.28
CA HIS A 559 -20.73 6.21 3.02
C HIS A 559 -21.70 7.35 3.33
N GLU A 560 -22.54 7.69 2.36
CA GLU A 560 -23.60 8.67 2.52
C GLU A 560 -24.58 8.25 3.62
N GLU A 561 -24.96 6.97 3.70
CA GLU A 561 -25.80 6.43 4.78
C GLU A 561 -25.07 6.52 6.15
N MET A 562 -23.78 6.19 6.20
CA MET A 562 -22.96 6.33 7.41
C MET A 562 -22.83 7.79 7.88
N LEU A 563 -22.72 8.74 6.95
CA LEU A 563 -22.68 10.17 7.24
C LEU A 563 -24.07 10.73 7.62
N ALA A 564 -25.13 10.32 6.92
CA ALA A 564 -26.50 10.77 7.16
C ALA A 564 -27.05 10.31 8.51
N GLY A 565 -26.64 9.11 8.97
CA GLY A 565 -26.92 8.62 10.33
C GLY A 565 -26.45 9.56 11.46
N LYS A 566 -25.55 10.53 11.17
CA LYS A 566 -25.15 11.58 12.12
C LYS A 566 -26.21 12.68 12.31
N LYS A 567 -27.06 12.97 11.31
CA LYS A 567 -28.10 14.01 11.46
C LYS A 567 -29.19 13.65 12.48
N GLY A 568 -29.31 12.38 12.87
CA GLY A 568 -30.28 11.91 13.87
C GLY A 568 -29.75 11.63 15.27
N ARG A 569 -28.44 11.78 15.53
CA ARG A 569 -27.81 11.46 16.83
C ARG A 569 -26.91 12.58 17.37
N GLY A 570 -27.27 13.83 17.06
CA GLY A 570 -26.50 15.03 17.38
C GLY A 570 -27.28 16.10 18.15
N GLU A 571 -28.26 15.72 18.99
CA GLU A 571 -28.74 16.58 20.08
C GLU A 571 -28.46 15.87 21.41
N VAL A 572 -27.19 15.84 21.80
CA VAL A 572 -26.85 15.72 23.22
C VAL A 572 -26.56 17.13 23.69
N THR A 573 -27.57 17.73 24.31
CA THR A 573 -27.47 19.00 25.02
C THR A 573 -26.34 18.88 26.04
N VAL A 574 -25.19 19.49 25.76
CA VAL A 574 -24.16 19.73 26.77
C VAL A 574 -24.76 20.73 27.76
N ARG A 575 -25.34 20.21 28.84
CA ARG A 575 -25.63 21.04 30.02
C ARG A 575 -24.29 21.48 30.58
N LYS A 576 -24.00 22.77 30.45
CA LYS A 576 -23.01 23.46 31.27
C LYS A 576 -23.38 23.23 32.74
N ASN A 577 -22.47 22.64 33.50
CA ASN A 577 -22.22 22.93 34.91
C ASN A 577 -20.71 22.92 35.10
#